data_AF-A0AB35Y480-F1
#
_entry.id   AF-A0AB35Y480-F1
#
_cell.length_a   1.000
_cell.length_b   1.000
_cell.length_c   1.000
_cell.angle_alpha   90.00
_cell.angle_beta   90.00
_cell.angle_gamma   90.00
#
_symmetry.space_group_name_H-M   'P 1'
#
loop_
_entity.id
_entity.type
_entity.pdbx_description
1 polymer ?
#
loop_
_entity_poly.entity_id
_entity_poly.type
_entity_poly.pdbx_seq_one_letter_code
_entity_poly.pdbx_strand_id
1 'polypeptide(L)'
;MQIHQSAEDYLETILMLTQRMGRVRSIDVVNELGFTKASVSIAMKKLRENGYIAVDGEGNLTLLAPGREIAERIYGRHRLLTHFFMQLGVDEKTAAEDACKAEHILSEQTLEKIRERALETDSELTKPAE
;
A
#
# COMPACT_ATOMS: atom_id res chain seq x y z
N MET A 1 -14.72 -2.90 12.41
CA MET A 1 -15.19 -3.55 11.17
C MET A 1 -14.01 -4.27 10.56
N GLN A 2 -14.12 -5.57 10.27
CA GLN A 2 -12.99 -6.35 9.73
C GLN A 2 -12.95 -6.14 8.21
N ILE A 3 -12.04 -5.29 7.74
CA ILE A 3 -11.75 -5.16 6.32
C ILE A 3 -10.95 -6.41 5.92
N HIS A 4 -11.32 -7.07 4.84
CA HIS A 4 -10.54 -8.19 4.31
C HIS A 4 -9.30 -7.67 3.59
N GLN A 5 -8.19 -8.43 3.62
CA GLN A 5 -6.94 -8.11 2.92
C GLN A 5 -7.18 -7.57 1.50
N SER A 6 -8.04 -8.22 0.71
CA SER A 6 -8.35 -7.77 -0.65
C SER A 6 -8.87 -6.34 -0.74
N ALA A 7 -9.62 -5.84 0.26
CA ALA A 7 -10.06 -4.45 0.29
C ALA A 7 -8.95 -3.49 0.71
N GLU A 8 -7.99 -3.93 1.53
CA GLU A 8 -6.77 -3.17 1.83
C GLU A 8 -5.93 -3.00 0.55
N ASP A 9 -5.70 -4.07 -0.21
CA ASP A 9 -4.94 -4.04 -1.49
C ASP A 9 -5.51 -3.00 -2.46
N TYR A 10 -6.84 -2.95 -2.62
CA TYR A 10 -7.49 -1.97 -3.50
C TYR A 10 -7.30 -0.54 -3.01
N LEU A 11 -7.42 -0.28 -1.71
CA LEU A 11 -7.32 1.06 -1.14
C LEU A 11 -5.88 1.57 -1.23
N GLU A 12 -4.90 0.71 -0.90
CA GLU A 12 -3.48 1.00 -1.09
C GLU A 12 -3.17 1.28 -2.56
N THR A 13 -3.62 0.43 -3.48
CA THR A 13 -3.39 0.62 -4.93
C THR A 13 -3.92 1.97 -5.40
N ILE A 14 -5.13 2.35 -4.97
CA ILE A 14 -5.69 3.66 -5.31
C ILE A 14 -4.80 4.78 -4.77
N LEU A 15 -4.29 4.68 -3.53
CA LEU A 15 -3.39 5.67 -2.94
C LEU A 15 -2.08 5.78 -3.73
N MET A 16 -1.42 4.65 -4.02
CA MET A 16 -0.17 4.58 -4.77
C MET A 16 -0.33 5.19 -6.16
N LEU A 17 -1.37 4.79 -6.89
CA LEU A 17 -1.67 5.34 -8.21
C LEU A 17 -1.99 6.84 -8.12
N THR A 18 -2.72 7.28 -7.11
CA THR A 18 -3.03 8.72 -6.93
C THR A 18 -1.75 9.52 -6.73
N GLN A 19 -0.80 9.02 -5.95
CA GLN A 19 0.50 9.68 -5.78
C GLN A 19 1.35 9.68 -7.06
N ARG A 20 1.27 8.62 -7.88
CA ARG A 20 2.05 8.45 -9.10
C ARG A 20 1.52 9.25 -10.30
N MET A 21 0.20 9.34 -10.48
CA MET A 21 -0.43 9.92 -11.67
C MET A 21 -1.49 10.99 -11.39
N GLY A 22 -1.81 11.28 -10.13
CA GLY A 22 -2.77 12.30 -9.71
C GLY A 22 -4.25 11.92 -9.88
N ARG A 23 -4.64 11.30 -11.01
CA ARG A 23 -6.00 10.82 -11.27
C ARG A 23 -5.98 9.32 -11.56
N VAL A 24 -6.89 8.60 -10.92
CA VAL A 24 -6.95 7.12 -10.99
C VAL A 24 -8.35 6.69 -11.40
N ARG A 25 -8.45 5.71 -12.29
CA ARG A 25 -9.71 5.06 -12.66
C ARG A 25 -9.62 3.56 -12.38
N SER A 26 -10.78 2.88 -12.40
CA SER A 26 -10.82 1.44 -12.12
C SER A 26 -9.97 0.60 -13.10
N ILE A 27 -9.74 1.08 -14.33
CA ILE A 27 -8.87 0.39 -15.29
C ILE A 27 -7.39 0.43 -14.87
N ASP A 28 -6.97 1.49 -14.18
CA ASP A 28 -5.60 1.62 -13.70
C ASP A 28 -5.35 0.63 -12.55
N VAL A 29 -6.35 0.48 -11.67
CA VAL A 29 -6.35 -0.54 -10.60
C VAL A 29 -6.34 -1.97 -11.15
N VAL A 30 -7.08 -2.23 -12.23
CA VAL A 30 -7.05 -3.52 -12.95
C VAL A 30 -5.64 -3.84 -13.43
N ASN A 31 -4.98 -2.86 -14.05
CA ASN A 31 -3.65 -3.05 -14.62
C ASN A 31 -2.59 -3.23 -13.53
N GLU A 32 -2.69 -2.51 -12.41
CA GLU A 32 -1.73 -2.61 -11.30
C GLU A 32 -1.83 -3.96 -10.56
N LEU A 33 -3.05 -4.39 -10.21
CA LEU A 33 -3.27 -5.62 -9.44
C LEU A 33 -3.31 -6.90 -10.29
N GLY A 34 -3.44 -6.77 -11.61
CA GLY A 34 -3.60 -7.93 -12.50
C GLY A 34 -4.92 -8.69 -12.33
N PHE A 35 -5.91 -8.11 -11.64
CA PHE A 35 -7.23 -8.70 -11.44
C PHE A 35 -8.17 -8.47 -12.63
N THR A 36 -9.22 -9.29 -12.75
CA THR A 36 -10.19 -9.11 -13.84
C THR A 36 -11.02 -7.84 -13.67
N LYS A 37 -11.45 -7.23 -14.79
CA LYS A 37 -12.36 -6.07 -14.78
C LYS A 37 -13.64 -6.33 -13.97
N ALA A 38 -14.18 -7.55 -14.04
CA ALA A 38 -15.38 -7.92 -13.29
C ALA A 38 -15.12 -7.91 -11.77
N SER A 39 -14.01 -8.51 -11.33
CA SER A 39 -13.60 -8.52 -9.91
C SER A 39 -13.40 -7.11 -9.38
N VAL A 40 -12.66 -6.26 -10.10
CA VAL A 40 -12.40 -4.88 -9.70
C VAL A 40 -13.69 -4.07 -9.67
N SER A 41 -14.58 -4.22 -10.65
CA SER A 41 -15.87 -3.51 -10.66
C SER A 41 -16.73 -3.85 -9.44
N ILE A 42 -16.74 -5.11 -9.01
CA ILE A 42 -17.47 -5.54 -7.81
C ILE A 42 -16.83 -4.92 -6.55
N ALA A 43 -15.50 -4.93 -6.46
CA ALA A 43 -14.78 -4.34 -5.34
C ALA A 43 -15.01 -2.83 -5.25
N MET A 44 -14.89 -2.09 -6.36
CA MET A 44 -15.13 -0.64 -6.39
C MET A 44 -16.57 -0.30 -5.97
N LYS A 45 -17.56 -1.10 -6.41
CA LYS A 45 -18.94 -0.93 -5.97
C LYS A 45 -19.05 -1.08 -4.45
N LYS A 46 -18.47 -2.14 -3.87
CA LYS A 46 -18.48 -2.38 -2.42
C LYS A 46 -17.76 -1.27 -1.65
N LEU A 47 -16.57 -0.86 -2.06
CA LEU A 47 -15.81 0.20 -1.40
C LEU A 47 -16.57 1.53 -1.41
N ARG A 48 -17.26 1.84 -2.52
CA ARG A 48 -18.11 3.03 -2.64
C ARG A 48 -19.34 2.95 -1.73
N GLU A 49 -20.05 1.82 -1.74
CA GLU A 49 -21.24 1.62 -0.89
C GLU A 49 -20.92 1.66 0.60
N ASN A 50 -19.70 1.31 0.99
CA ASN A 50 -19.22 1.40 2.37
C ASN A 50 -18.52 2.73 2.71
N GLY A 51 -18.50 3.70 1.79
CA GLY A 51 -17.98 5.04 2.07
C GLY A 51 -16.44 5.15 2.14
N TYR A 52 -15.70 4.19 1.56
CA TYR A 52 -14.24 4.25 1.50
C TYR A 52 -13.72 5.05 0.30
N ILE A 53 -14.49 5.05 -0.80
CA ILE A 53 -14.15 5.77 -2.03
C ILE A 53 -15.35 6.52 -2.59
N ALA A 54 -15.07 7.56 -3.36
CA ALA A 54 -16.02 8.20 -4.27
C ALA A 54 -15.59 7.98 -5.73
N VAL A 55 -16.57 8.00 -6.63
CA VAL A 55 -16.36 7.96 -8.09
C VAL A 55 -17.08 9.17 -8.68
N ASP A 56 -16.37 10.03 -9.40
CA ASP A 56 -16.97 11.19 -10.05
C ASP A 56 -17.62 10.84 -11.41
N GLY A 57 -18.21 11.85 -12.07
CA GLY A 57 -18.86 11.68 -13.37
C GLY A 57 -17.92 11.30 -14.53
N GLU A 58 -16.62 11.51 -14.37
CA GLU A 58 -15.58 11.12 -15.33
C GLU A 58 -14.98 9.73 -15.01
N GLY A 59 -15.39 9.12 -13.90
CA GLY A 59 -14.92 7.83 -13.42
C GLY A 59 -13.64 7.88 -12.60
N ASN A 60 -13.20 9.05 -12.13
CA ASN A 60 -12.04 9.16 -11.26
C ASN A 60 -12.39 8.69 -9.85
N LEU A 61 -11.46 7.93 -9.26
CA LEU A 61 -11.52 7.41 -7.92
C LEU A 61 -10.93 8.42 -6.93
N THR A 62 -11.61 8.64 -5.82
CA THR A 62 -11.11 9.44 -4.70
C THR A 62 -11.23 8.64 -3.42
N LEU A 63 -10.14 8.51 -2.66
CA LEU A 63 -10.18 7.96 -1.30
C LEU A 63 -10.89 8.95 -0.37
N LEU A 64 -11.96 8.47 0.27
CA LEU A 64 -12.61 9.18 1.37
C LEU A 64 -11.81 8.96 2.66
N ALA A 65 -12.05 9.79 3.68
CA ALA A 65 -11.28 9.76 4.93
C ALA A 65 -11.05 8.34 5.52
N PRO A 66 -12.08 7.49 5.71
CA PRO A 66 -11.85 6.15 6.25
C PRO A 66 -11.08 5.22 5.29
N GLY A 67 -11.24 5.40 3.97
CA GLY A 67 -10.49 4.61 2.98
C GLY A 67 -9.02 5.03 2.92
N ARG A 68 -8.77 6.34 3.03
CA ARG A 68 -7.45 6.94 3.10
C ARG A 68 -6.68 6.48 4.33
N GLU A 69 -7.31 6.46 5.51
CA GLU A 69 -6.68 6.02 6.75
C GLU A 69 -6.17 4.57 6.63
N ILE A 70 -6.97 3.68 6.06
CA ILE A 70 -6.60 2.28 5.82
C ILE A 70 -5.47 2.19 4.79
N ALA A 71 -5.61 2.90 3.66
CA ALA A 71 -4.61 2.91 2.60
C ALA A 71 -3.25 3.41 3.10
N GLU A 72 -3.22 4.51 3.86
CA GLU A 72 -1.99 5.10 4.40
C GLU A 72 -1.34 4.19 5.45
N ARG A 73 -2.14 3.50 6.27
CA ARG A 73 -1.62 2.51 7.23
C ARG A 73 -0.93 1.34 6.53
N ILE A 74 -1.56 0.77 5.52
CA ILE A 74 -1.02 -0.39 4.78
C ILE A 74 0.19 0.04 3.95
N TYR A 75 0.08 1.14 3.21
CA TYR A 75 1.19 1.67 2.44
C TYR A 75 2.39 2.10 3.31
N GLY A 76 2.12 2.56 4.54
CA GLY A 76 3.17 2.83 5.52
C GLY A 76 3.94 1.57 5.92
N ARG A 77 3.26 0.42 6.05
CA ARG A 77 3.90 -0.88 6.29
C ARG A 77 4.65 -1.35 5.05
N HIS A 78 4.06 -1.22 3.86
CA HIS A 78 4.72 -1.51 2.58
C HIS A 78 6.09 -0.84 2.52
N ARG A 79 6.10 0.49 2.64
CA ARG A 79 7.32 1.29 2.53
C ARG A 79 8.35 0.95 3.59
N LEU A 80 7.92 0.69 4.82
CA LEU A 80 8.82 0.27 5.88
C LEU A 80 9.49 -1.06 5.53
N LEU A 81 8.71 -2.04 5.08
CA LEU A 81 9.20 -3.37 4.74
C LEU A 81 10.09 -3.33 3.50
N THR A 82 9.71 -2.59 2.46
CA THR A 82 10.53 -2.39 1.26
C THR A 82 11.88 -1.81 1.64
N HIS A 83 11.91 -0.72 2.41
CA HIS A 83 13.14 -0.08 2.88
C HIS A 83 13.99 -1.05 3.69
N PHE A 84 13.40 -1.75 4.65
CA PHE A 84 14.12 -2.70 5.48
C PHE A 84 14.70 -3.86 4.67
N PHE A 85 13.95 -4.43 3.73
CA PHE A 85 14.45 -5.50 2.87
C PHE A 85 15.57 -5.03 1.95
N MET A 86 15.52 -3.78 1.47
CA MET A 86 16.62 -3.17 0.73
C MET A 86 17.88 -3.01 1.60
N GLN A 87 17.74 -2.64 2.88
CA GLN A 87 18.87 -2.61 3.83
C GLN A 87 19.48 -4.00 4.05
N LEU A 88 18.70 -5.08 3.91
CA LEU A 88 19.20 -6.46 3.93
C LEU A 88 19.93 -6.85 2.62
N GLY A 89 19.96 -5.97 1.62
CA GLY A 89 20.61 -6.19 0.34
C GLY A 89 19.71 -6.78 -0.75
N VAL A 90 18.40 -6.82 -0.53
CA VAL A 90 17.42 -7.22 -1.56
C VAL A 90 17.23 -6.08 -2.56
N ASP A 91 17.13 -6.37 -3.85
CA ASP A 91 16.86 -5.34 -4.84
C ASP A 91 15.45 -4.73 -4.65
N GLU A 92 15.28 -3.46 -5.03
CA GLU A 92 14.07 -2.69 -4.78
C GLU A 92 12.79 -3.37 -5.29
N LYS A 93 12.85 -4.00 -6.46
CA LYS A 93 11.68 -4.65 -7.06
C LYS A 93 11.26 -5.86 -6.23
N THR A 94 12.20 -6.74 -5.92
CA THR A 94 11.93 -7.92 -5.07
C THR A 94 11.48 -7.49 -3.68
N ALA A 95 12.11 -6.47 -3.10
CA ALA A 95 11.76 -5.92 -1.80
C ALA A 95 10.31 -5.39 -1.75
N ALA A 96 9.86 -4.68 -2.79
CA ALA A 96 8.48 -4.19 -2.89
C ALA A 96 7.46 -5.33 -3.06
N GLU A 97 7.77 -6.33 -3.91
CA GLU A 97 6.90 -7.48 -4.13
C GLU A 97 6.73 -8.35 -2.87
N ASP A 98 7.79 -8.50 -2.07
CA ASP A 98 7.74 -9.25 -0.82
C ASP A 98 7.11 -8.43 0.32
N ALA A 99 7.34 -7.11 0.36
CA ALA A 99 6.67 -6.20 1.30
C ALA A 99 5.14 -6.26 1.16
N CYS A 100 4.64 -6.23 -0.09
CA CYS A 100 3.21 -6.31 -0.39
C CYS A 100 2.54 -7.56 0.21
N LYS A 101 3.25 -8.69 0.30
CA LYS A 101 2.70 -9.91 0.93
C LYS A 101 2.81 -9.83 2.45
N ALA A 102 3.95 -9.35 2.95
CA ALA A 102 4.27 -9.37 4.37
C ALA A 102 3.44 -8.36 5.19
N GLU A 103 3.08 -7.21 4.61
CA GLU A 103 2.38 -6.12 5.30
C GLU A 103 1.01 -6.49 5.88
N HIS A 104 0.35 -7.51 5.34
CA HIS A 104 -0.94 -8.02 5.82
C HIS A 104 -0.81 -9.15 6.85
N ILE A 105 0.37 -9.76 6.97
CA ILE A 105 0.57 -10.99 7.76
C ILE A 105 1.35 -10.71 9.04
N LEU A 106 2.30 -9.77 8.98
CA LEU A 106 3.15 -9.46 10.12
C LEU A 106 2.37 -8.77 11.23
N SER A 107 2.65 -9.19 12.47
CA SER A 107 2.09 -8.56 13.66
C SER A 107 2.68 -7.15 13.84
N GLU A 108 1.95 -6.29 14.55
CA GLU A 108 2.44 -4.95 14.90
C GLU A 108 3.75 -4.99 15.68
N GLN A 109 3.92 -5.97 16.58
CA GLN A 109 5.15 -6.14 17.34
C GLN A 109 6.35 -6.42 16.42
N THR A 110 6.18 -7.26 15.39
CA THR A 110 7.25 -7.52 14.42
C THR A 110 7.56 -6.29 13.59
N LEU A 111 6.53 -5.56 13.13
CA LEU A 111 6.69 -4.33 12.36
C LEU A 111 7.39 -3.23 13.16
N GLU A 112 7.08 -3.11 14.45
CA GLU A 112 7.74 -2.16 15.35
C GLU A 112 9.24 -2.48 15.49
N LYS A 113 9.59 -3.75 15.70
CA LYS A 113 10.99 -4.16 15.77
C LYS A 113 11.73 -3.96 14.45
N ILE A 114 11.08 -4.22 13.32
CA ILE A 114 11.63 -3.91 12.00
C ILE A 114 11.90 -2.40 11.87
N ARG A 115 10.97 -1.55 12.31
CA ARG A 115 11.15 -0.08 12.31
C ARG A 115 12.33 0.37 13.15
N GLU A 116 12.48 -0.15 14.36
CA GLU A 116 13.63 0.14 15.22
C GLU A 116 14.95 -0.21 14.52
N ARG A 117 15.05 -1.43 13.97
CA ARG A 117 16.25 -1.92 13.27
C ARG A 117 16.56 -1.13 11.99
N ALA A 118 15.53 -0.71 11.26
CA ALA A 118 15.70 0.12 10.08
C ALA A 118 16.32 1.48 10.42
N LEU A 119 15.82 2.13 11.48
CA LEU A 119 16.34 3.41 11.96
C LEU A 119 17.77 3.32 12.50
N GLU A 120 18.09 2.24 13.23
CA GLU A 120 19.46 1.97 13.69
C GLU A 120 20.42 1.86 12.51
N THR A 121 20.06 1.08 11.49
CA THR A 121 20.87 0.88 10.28
C THR A 121 21.08 2.19 9.51
N ASP A 122 20.03 3.00 9.35
CA ASP A 122 20.13 4.33 8.72
C ASP A 122 21.08 5.26 9.50
N SER A 123 21.06 5.18 10.83
CA SER A 123 21.96 5.97 11.68
C SER A 123 23.43 5.53 11.58
N GLU A 124 23.68 4.25 11.30
CA GLU A 124 25.04 3.73 11.10
C GLU A 124 25.60 4.11 9.73
N LEU A 125 24.77 4.06 8.68
CA LEU A 125 25.13 4.44 7.31
C LEU A 125 25.42 5.94 7.16
N THR A 126 24.90 6.78 8.06
CA THR A 126 25.07 8.24 8.03
C THR A 126 26.25 8.72 8.88
N LYS A 127 26.96 7.83 9.58
CA LYS A 127 28.20 8.21 10.31
C LYS A 127 29.33 8.50 9.31
N PRO A 128 30.09 9.59 9.50
CA PRO A 128 31.27 9.85 8.69
C PRO A 128 32.29 8.72 8.87
N ALA A 129 32.87 8.26 7.76
CA ALA A 129 33.99 7.32 7.81
C ALA A 129 35.17 7.98 8.54
N GLU A 130 35.65 7.34 9.60
CA GLU A 130 36.87 7.73 10.33
C GLU A 130 38.13 7.62 9.45
#